data_AF-A0A8C9LZ67-F1
#
_entry.id   AF-A0A8C9LZ67-F1
#
_cell.length_a   1.000
_cell.length_b   1.000
_cell.length_c   1.000
_cell.angle_alpha   90.00
_cell.angle_beta   90.00
_cell.angle_gamma   90.00
#
_symmetry.space_group_name_H-M   'P 1'
#
loop_
_entity.id
_entity.type
_entity.pdbx_description
1 polymer ?
#
loop_
_entity_poly.entity_id
_entity_poly.type
_entity_poly.pdbx_seq_one_letter_code
_entity_poly.pdbx_strand_id
1 'polypeptide(L)' 'MASELCKTISVARLEKHKNLFLNYRNLHHFPLELLKDEGLQYLERLYMKRNSLTTLAFTIMRHLCTRSETPVSKC' A
#
# COMPACT_ATOMS: atom_id res chain seq x y z
N MET A 1 2.36 -13.32 -11.62
CA MET A 1 2.32 -13.07 -10.16
C MET A 1 1.49 -11.83 -9.78
N ALA A 2 1.47 -10.74 -10.56
CA ALA A 2 0.62 -9.58 -10.28
C ALA A 2 -0.89 -9.87 -10.17
N SER A 3 -1.40 -10.88 -10.89
CA SER A 3 -2.83 -11.22 -10.86
C SER A 3 -3.33 -11.76 -9.51
N GLU A 4 -2.50 -12.51 -8.77
CA GLU A 4 -2.89 -13.07 -7.47
C GLU A 4 -2.98 -12.01 -6.38
N LEU A 5 -2.11 -10.99 -6.45
CA LEU A 5 -2.15 -9.84 -5.56
C LEU A 5 -3.40 -9.00 -5.81
N CYS A 6 -3.71 -8.70 -7.08
CA CYS A 6 -4.93 -7.97 -7.44
C CYS A 6 -6.20 -8.70 -7.00
N LYS A 7 -6.24 -10.04 -7.10
CA LYS A 7 -7.35 -10.84 -6.59
C LYS A 7 -7.49 -10.73 -5.07
N THR A 8 -6.38 -10.86 -4.34
CA THR A 8 -6.36 -10.74 -2.88
C THR A 8 -6.88 -9.37 -2.42
N ILE A 9 -6.42 -8.30 -3.08
CA ILE A 9 -6.86 -6.93 -2.79
C ILE A 9 -8.34 -6.75 -3.12
N SER A 10 -8.81 -7.31 -4.23
CA SER A 10 -10.22 -7.24 -4.63
C SER A 10 -11.14 -7.95 -3.64
N VAL A 11 -10.76 -9.14 -3.17
CA VAL A 11 -11.50 -9.89 -2.13
C VAL A 11 -11.53 -9.09 -0.83
N ALA A 12 -10.37 -8.60 -0.37
CA ALA A 12 -10.29 -7.80 0.85
C ALA A 12 -11.17 -6.54 0.80
N ARG A 13 -11.31 -5.94 -0.39
CA ARG A 13 -12.18 -4.78 -0.61
C ARG A 13 -13.66 -5.16 -0.55
N LEU A 14 -14.06 -6.19 -1.30
CA LEU A 14 -15.45 -6.67 -1.35
C LEU A 14 -15.93 -7.10 0.04
N GLU A 15 -15.09 -7.80 0.78
CA GLU A 15 -15.39 -8.30 2.12
C GLU A 15 -15.11 -7.27 3.23
N LYS A 16 -14.69 -6.05 2.88
CA LYS A 16 -14.45 -4.94 3.82
C LYS A 16 -13.50 -5.32 4.96
N HIS A 17 -12.40 -6.00 4.62
CA HIS A 17 -11.44 -6.48 5.60
C HIS A 17 -10.77 -5.32 6.34
N LYS A 18 -10.78 -5.40 7.67
CA LYS A 18 -10.03 -4.48 8.54
C LYS A 18 -8.54 -4.77 8.59
N ASN A 19 -8.14 -6.01 8.34
CA ASN A 19 -6.76 -6.45 8.42
C ASN A 19 -6.39 -7.21 7.13
N LEU A 20 -5.31 -6.80 6.46
CA LEU A 20 -4.83 -7.44 5.24
C LEU A 20 -3.41 -7.96 5.44
N PHE A 21 -3.21 -9.23 5.10
CA PHE A 21 -1.94 -9.94 5.25
C PHE A 21 -1.31 -10.23 3.88
N LEU A 22 -0.27 -9.48 3.55
CA LEU A 22 0.57 -9.65 2.36
C LEU A 22 2.00 -10.07 2.73
N ASN A 23 2.18 -10.74 3.87
CA ASN A 23 3.48 -11.21 4.33
C ASN A 23 4.02 -12.31 3.40
N TYR A 24 5.35 -12.40 3.25
CA TYR A 24 6.03 -13.47 2.52
C TYR A 24 5.61 -13.61 1.05
N ARG A 25 5.24 -12.50 0.40
CA ARG A 25 4.76 -12.50 -0.99
C ARG A 25 5.85 -12.11 -1.99
N ASN A 26 7.11 -11.97 -1.55
CA ASN A 26 8.23 -11.47 -2.34
C ASN A 26 7.89 -10.19 -3.10
N LEU A 27 7.12 -9.29 -2.47
CA LEU A 27 6.76 -8.02 -3.10
C LEU A 27 8.01 -7.15 -3.20
N HIS A 28 8.36 -6.76 -4.44
CA HIS A 28 9.44 -5.81 -4.70
C HIS A 28 8.95 -4.36 -4.66
N HIS A 29 7.67 -4.15 -4.98
CA HIS A 29 7.03 -2.85 -5.02
C HIS A 29 5.80 -2.83 -4.10
N PHE A 30 5.49 -1.65 -3.57
CA PHE A 30 4.24 -1.45 -2.85
C PHE A 30 3.07 -1.53 -3.84
N PRO A 31 2.00 -2.29 -3.53
CA PRO A 31 0.86 -2.40 -4.42
C PRO A 31 0.06 -1.09 -4.41
N LEU A 32 0.25 -0.30 -5.46
CA LEU A 32 -0.45 0.98 -5.65
C LEU A 32 -1.96 0.78 -5.83
N GLU A 33 -2.39 -0.44 -6.19
CA GLU A 33 -3.79 -0.86 -6.24
C GLU A 33 -4.49 -0.70 -4.89
N LEU A 34 -3.75 -0.74 -3.77
CA LEU A 34 -4.29 -0.41 -2.44
C LEU A 34 -4.71 1.06 -2.30
N LEU A 35 -4.14 1.94 -3.13
CA LEU A 35 -4.34 3.39 -3.10
C LEU A 35 -5.29 3.88 -4.21
N LYS A 36 -5.71 3.00 -5.11
CA LYS A 36 -6.59 3.34 -6.25
C LYS A 36 -8.07 3.19 -5.85
N ASP A 37 -8.92 4.09 -6.36
CA ASP A 37 -10.37 4.19 -6.06
C ASP A 37 -10.69 4.44 -4.58
N GLU A 38 -11.92 4.15 -4.11
CA GLU A 38 -12.29 4.13 -2.66
C GLU A 38 -11.42 3.16 -1.82
N GLY A 39 -10.44 2.51 -2.44
CA GLY A 39 -9.38 1.75 -1.78
C GLY A 39 -9.92 0.70 -0.82
N LEU A 40 -9.08 0.27 0.11
CA LEU A 40 -9.55 -0.47 1.27
C LEU A 40 -9.95 0.51 2.37
N GLN A 41 -11.03 1.27 2.18
CA GLN A 41 -11.50 2.26 3.18
C GLN A 41 -11.73 1.69 4.59
N TYR A 42 -11.99 0.39 4.68
CA TYR A 42 -12.21 -0.32 5.94
C TYR A 42 -10.93 -0.89 6.54
N LEU A 43 -9.80 -0.82 5.83
CA LEU A 43 -8.54 -1.38 6.27
C LEU A 43 -7.90 -0.53 7.35
N GLU A 44 -7.77 -1.12 8.53
CA GLU A 44 -7.08 -0.54 9.68
C GLU A 44 -5.63 -0.99 9.75
N ARG A 45 -5.32 -2.24 9.33
CA ARG A 45 -3.97 -2.82 9.47
C ARG A 45 -3.52 -3.53 8.20
N LEU A 46 -2.33 -3.17 7.73
CA LEU A 46 -1.66 -3.80 6.59
C LEU A 46 -0.36 -4.47 7.05
N TYR A 47 -0.24 -5.78 6.83
CA TYR A 47 0.94 -6.56 7.18
C TYR A 47 1.71 -6.96 5.92
N MET A 48 2.96 -6.50 5.80
CA MET A 48 3.83 -6.76 4.65
C MET A 48 5.24 -7.25 5.05
N LYS A 49 5.35 -7.95 6.17
CA LYS A 49 6.63 -8.51 6.65
C LYS A 49 7.23 -9.47 5.62
N ARG A 50 8.57 -9.51 5.59
CA ARG A 50 9.35 -10.39 4.70
C ARG A 50 8.97 -10.23 3.23
N ASN A 51 8.81 -8.99 2.80
CA ASN A 51 8.81 -8.60 1.40
C ASN A 51 10.09 -7.83 1.10
N SER A 52 10.53 -7.85 -0.16
CA SER A 52 11.73 -7.18 -0.64
C SER A 52 11.41 -5.79 -1.17
N LEU A 53 10.67 -5.00 -0.38
CA LEU A 53 10.11 -3.72 -0.79
C LEU A 53 11.20 -2.66 -0.95
N THR A 54 11.75 -2.52 -2.15
CA THR A 54 12.80 -1.53 -2.46
C THR A 54 12.24 -0.13 -2.72
N THR A 55 10.96 -0.01 -3.09
CA THR A 55 10.34 1.28 -3.50
C THR A 55 9.42 1.89 -2.44
N LEU A 56 9.14 1.18 -1.34
CA LEU A 56 8.19 1.61 -0.31
C LEU A 56 8.59 2.96 0.30
N ALA A 57 9.87 3.14 0.63
CA ALA A 57 10.37 4.36 1.25
C ALA A 57 10.19 5.58 0.34
N PHE A 58 10.55 5.48 -0.94
CA PHE A 58 10.47 6.60 -1.87
C PHE A 58 9.02 7.02 -2.15
N THR A 59 8.14 6.05 -2.40
CA THR A 59 6.74 6.35 -2.80
C THR A 59 5.90 6.85 -1.63
N ILE A 60 6.03 6.25 -0.43
CA ILE A 60 5.31 6.72 0.76
C ILE A 60 5.84 8.09 1.18
N MET A 61 7.16 8.29 1.20
CA MET A 61 7.75 9.57 1.60
C MET A 61 7.34 10.68 0.64
N ARG A 62 7.33 10.43 -0.68
CA ARG A 62 6.82 11.39 -1.67
C ARG A 62 5.33 11.70 -1.47
N HIS A 63 4.48 10.68 -1.25
CA HIS A 63 3.05 10.91 -1.02
C HIS A 63 2.75 11.66 0.28
N LEU A 64 3.50 11.41 1.35
CA LEU A 64 3.42 12.19 2.59
C LEU A 64 3.87 13.64 2.35
N CYS A 65 5.01 13.86 1.68
CA CYS A 65 5.51 15.19 1.35
C CYS A 65 4.55 15.98 0.44
N THR A 66 3.89 15.34 -0.52
CA THR A 66 2.93 16.04 -1.40
C THR A 66 1.59 16.34 -0.73
N ARG A 67 1.28 15.70 0.40
CA ARG A 67 0.04 15.94 1.16
C ARG A 67 0.20 16.99 2.25
N SER A 68 1.43 17.32 2.62
CA SER A 68 1.74 18.55 3.34
C SER A 68 1.92 19.67 2.32
N GLU A 69 0.84 20.40 2.01
CA GLU A 69 0.97 21.78 1.56
C GLU A 69 1.56 22.60 2.71
N THR A 70 2.88 22.53 2.88
CA THR A 70 3.67 23.53 3.59
C THR A 70 4.91 23.79 2.76
N PRO A 71 5.24 25.06 2.47
CA PRO A 71 6.23 25.41 1.48
C PRO A 71 7.60 24.86 1.87
N VAL A 72 8.22 24.21 0.89
CA VAL A 72 9.60 23.73 0.88
C VAL A 72 10.51 24.88 1.33
N SER A 73 10.86 24.88 2.60
CA SER A 73 11.89 25.72 3.18
C SER A 73 12.62 24.86 4.20
N LYS A 74 13.74 24.29 3.75
CA LYS A 74 14.70 23.41 4.47
C LYS A 74 14.36 21.92 4.49
N CYS A 75 14.79 21.24 3.43
CA CYS A 75 15.58 20.02 3.58
C CYS A 75 17.03 20.36 3.22
#